data_AF-A0A7W1AFZ7-F1
#
_entry.id   AF-A0A7W1AFZ7-F1
#
_cell.length_a   1.000
_cell.length_b   1.000
_cell.length_c   1.000
_cell.angle_alpha   90.00
_cell.angle_beta   90.00
_cell.angle_gamma   90.00
#
_symmetry.space_group_name_H-M   'P 1'
#
loop_
_entity.id
_entity.type
_entity.pdbx_description
1 polymer ?
#
loop_
_entity_poly.entity_id
_entity_poly.type
_entity_poly.pdbx_seq_one_letter_code
_entity_poly.pdbx_strand_id
1 'polypeptide(L)' 'ITGGNSGSPTLNDKGELVGLAFDGTTEGLASDVLFNGTTTRTIHVDARYMLWTMDLLDDADHLIKEMGLTPAL' A
#
# COMPACT_ATOMS: atom_id res chain seq x y z
N ILE A 1 -2.13 -3.90 11.81
CA ILE A 1 -1.80 -2.47 12.06
C ILE A 1 -2.80 -1.90 13.06
N THR A 2 -2.48 -0.75 13.66
CA THR A 2 -3.40 0.06 14.48
C THR A 2 -3.59 1.45 13.85
N GLY A 3 -4.42 2.30 14.46
CA GLY A 3 -4.51 3.72 14.13
C GLY A 3 -3.12 4.39 14.10
N GLY A 4 -2.90 5.26 13.12
CA GLY A 4 -1.61 5.91 12.86
C GLY A 4 -0.76 5.23 11.80
N ASN A 5 -1.13 4.03 11.33
CA ASN A 5 -0.42 3.34 10.24
C ASN A 5 -0.97 3.66 8.83
N SER A 6 -2.08 4.40 8.70
CA SER A 6 -2.62 4.77 7.39
C SER A 6 -1.57 5.55 6.59
N GLY A 7 -1.28 5.08 5.36
CA GLY A 7 -0.24 5.63 4.50
C GLY A 7 1.15 5.01 4.70
N SER A 8 1.32 4.04 5.59
CA SER A 8 2.63 3.40 5.81
C SER A 8 3.11 2.64 4.57
N PRO A 9 4.41 2.74 4.20
CA PRO A 9 4.96 2.01 3.07
C PRO A 9 5.06 0.51 3.38
N THR A 10 4.62 -0.29 2.42
CA THR A 10 4.81 -1.75 2.42
C THR A 10 6.04 -2.04 1.59
N LEU A 11 7.02 -2.70 2.19
CA LEU A 11 8.31 -2.98 1.55
C LEU A 11 8.47 -4.47 1.28
N ASN A 12 9.13 -4.82 0.18
CA ASN A 12 9.60 -6.19 -0.05
C ASN A 12 10.90 -6.50 0.72
N ASP A 13 11.47 -7.68 0.50
CA ASP A 13 12.70 -8.17 1.13
C ASP A 13 13.96 -7.35 0.77
N LYS A 14 13.87 -6.49 -0.26
CA LYS A 14 14.93 -5.56 -0.69
C LYS A 14 14.72 -4.12 -0.21
N GLY A 15 13.62 -3.85 0.49
CA GLY A 15 13.27 -2.49 0.92
C GLY A 15 12.62 -1.63 -0.17
N GLU A 16 12.12 -2.22 -1.25
CA GLU A 16 11.44 -1.51 -2.34
C GLU A 16 9.93 -1.37 -2.02
N LEU A 17 9.33 -0.24 -2.40
CA LEU A 17 7.90 0.02 -2.18
C LEU A 17 7.03 -0.90 -3.05
N VAL A 18 6.17 -1.70 -2.41
CA VAL A 18 5.22 -2.61 -3.08
C VAL A 18 3.75 -2.29 -2.78
N GLY A 19 3.48 -1.38 -1.84
CA GLY A 19 2.11 -0.95 -1.56
C GLY A 19 2.03 0.03 -0.40
N LEU A 20 0.82 0.50 -0.10
CA LEU A 20 0.54 1.37 1.05
C LEU A 20 -0.52 0.73 1.94
N ALA A 21 -0.25 0.69 3.25
CA ALA A 21 -1.26 0.25 4.21
C ALA A 21 -2.37 1.30 4.32
N PHE A 22 -3.64 0.87 4.24
CA PHE A 22 -4.77 1.79 4.39
C PHE A 22 -5.78 1.34 5.44
N ASP A 23 -5.91 0.03 5.69
CA ASP A 23 -6.87 -0.48 6.69
C ASP A 23 -6.45 -1.86 7.26
N GLY A 24 -7.22 -2.40 8.20
CA GLY A 24 -7.13 -3.76 8.71
C GLY A 24 -8.40 -4.56 8.42
N THR A 25 -8.32 -5.89 8.50
CA THR A 25 -9.52 -6.73 8.43
C THR A 25 -10.38 -6.59 9.69
N THR A 26 -11.67 -6.93 9.60
CA THR A 26 -12.60 -6.86 10.75
C THR A 26 -12.13 -7.71 11.93
N GLU A 27 -11.51 -8.87 11.67
CA GLU A 27 -10.92 -9.72 12.72
C GLU A 27 -9.70 -9.08 13.40
N GLY A 28 -9.10 -8.06 12.77
CA GLY A 28 -7.99 -7.27 13.29
C GLY A 28 -8.40 -6.11 14.21
N LEU A 29 -9.70 -5.86 14.43
CA LEU A 29 -10.17 -4.72 15.23
C LEU A 29 -9.63 -4.71 16.67
N ALA A 30 -9.40 -5.89 17.26
CA ALA A 30 -8.84 -6.01 18.61
C ALA A 30 -7.29 -5.98 18.65
N SER A 31 -6.62 -5.71 17.52
CA SER A 31 -5.15 -5.84 17.43
C SER A 31 -4.35 -4.86 18.29
N ASP A 32 -4.99 -3.81 18.79
CA ASP A 32 -4.41 -2.88 19.77
C ASP A 32 -4.10 -3.54 21.12
N VAL A 33 -4.85 -4.60 21.45
CA VAL A 33 -4.76 -5.29 22.74
C VAL A 33 -4.40 -6.77 22.60
N LEU A 34 -4.79 -7.41 21.48
CA LEU A 34 -4.51 -8.82 21.23
C LEU A 34 -4.24 -9.08 19.75
N PHE A 35 -3.05 -9.59 19.45
CA PHE A 35 -2.67 -10.01 18.11
C PHE A 35 -2.96 -11.51 17.89
N ASN A 36 -3.68 -11.83 16.82
CA ASN A 36 -3.89 -13.21 16.35
C ASN A 36 -3.16 -13.43 15.02
N GLY A 37 -2.12 -14.27 15.02
CA GLY A 37 -1.32 -14.55 13.83
C GLY A 37 -2.09 -15.17 12.66
N THR A 38 -3.24 -15.80 12.91
CA THR A 38 -4.09 -16.40 11.86
C THR A 38 -5.05 -15.39 11.24
N THR A 39 -5.65 -14.50 12.03
CA THR A 39 -6.77 -13.66 11.57
C THR A 39 -6.44 -12.17 11.47
N THR A 40 -5.47 -11.66 12.23
CA THR A 40 -5.10 -10.24 12.16
C THR A 40 -4.35 -9.98 10.85
N ARG A 41 -4.96 -9.24 9.93
CA ARG A 41 -4.36 -8.90 8.63
C ARG A 41 -4.48 -7.41 8.36
N THR A 42 -3.50 -6.87 7.64
CA THR A 42 -3.50 -5.51 7.11
C THR A 42 -3.92 -5.54 5.66
N ILE A 43 -4.69 -4.54 5.26
CA ILE A 43 -5.15 -4.30 3.90
C ILE A 43 -4.27 -3.21 3.30
N HIS A 44 -3.74 -3.51 2.11
CA HIS A 44 -2.81 -2.66 1.39
C HIS A 44 -3.35 -2.38 -0.01
N VAL A 45 -3.08 -1.19 -0.52
CA VAL A 45 -3.18 -0.94 -1.97
C VAL A 45 -1.86 -1.32 -2.61
N ASP A 46 -1.92 -2.05 -3.73
CA ASP A 46 -0.75 -2.50 -4.47
C ASP A 46 -0.13 -1.32 -5.25
N ALA A 47 1.20 -1.19 -5.23
CA ALA A 47 1.89 -0.13 -5.95
C ALA A 47 1.62 -0.14 -7.46
N ARG A 48 1.38 -1.31 -8.06
CA ARG A 48 1.03 -1.44 -9.47
C ARG A 48 -0.35 -0.85 -9.76
N TYR A 49 -1.30 -0.97 -8.83
CA TYR A 49 -2.62 -0.38 -8.98
C TYR A 49 -2.55 1.15 -8.87
N MET A 50 -1.69 1.66 -7.97
CA MET A 50 -1.43 3.10 -7.88
C MET A 50 -0.83 3.65 -9.18
N LEU A 51 0.23 3.02 -9.69
CA LEU A 51 0.86 3.41 -10.95
C LEU A 51 -0.10 3.31 -12.14
N TRP A 52 -0.91 2.25 -12.20
CA TRP A 52 -1.93 2.08 -13.24
C TRP A 52 -3.00 3.18 -13.18
N THR A 53 -3.43 3.59 -11.99
CA THR A 53 -4.38 4.70 -11.80
C THR A 53 -3.78 6.02 -12.26
N MET A 54 -2.54 6.28 -11.85
CA MET A 54 -1.79 7.50 -12.21
C MET A 54 -1.63 7.65 -13.73
N ASP A 55 -1.33 6.54 -14.41
CA ASP A 55 -1.10 6.49 -15.85
C ASP A 55 -2.43 6.55 -16.63
N LEU A 56 -3.42 5.73 -16.26
CA LEU A 56 -4.67 5.62 -17.01
C LEU A 56 -5.64 6.78 -16.80
N LEU A 57 -5.74 7.28 -15.56
CA LEU A 57 -6.85 8.14 -15.13
C LEU A 57 -6.40 9.57 -14.81
N ASP A 58 -5.21 9.72 -14.23
CA ASP A 58 -4.80 11.00 -13.63
C ASP A 58 -3.89 11.85 -14.54
N ASP A 59 -3.46 11.34 -15.70
CA ASP A 59 -2.48 11.98 -16.59
C ASP A 59 -1.18 12.36 -15.84
N ALA A 60 -0.76 11.50 -14.91
CA ALA A 60 0.30 11.77 -13.94
C ALA A 60 1.69 11.26 -14.38
N ASP A 61 1.91 11.23 -15.70
CA ASP A 61 3.14 10.85 -16.40
C ASP A 61 4.42 11.44 -15.79
N HIS A 62 4.33 12.72 -15.39
CA HIS A 62 5.45 13.47 -14.81
C HIS A 62 5.87 12.91 -13.44
N LEU A 63 4.92 12.48 -12.60
CA LEU A 63 5.20 11.88 -11.30
C LEU A 63 5.78 10.47 -11.45
N ILE A 64 5.28 9.68 -12.41
CA ILE A 64 5.82 8.35 -12.71
C ILE A 64 7.30 8.46 -13.12
N LYS A 65 7.63 9.46 -13.95
CA LYS A 65 9.01 9.75 -14.37
C LYS A 65 9.87 10.25 -13.21
N GLU A 66 9.33 11.07 -12.31
CA GLU A 66 10.04 11.53 -11.09
C GLU A 66 10.44 10.35 -10.19
N MET A 67 9.61 9.32 -10.11
CA MET A 67 9.90 8.08 -9.38
C MET A 67 10.92 7.16 -10.10
N GLY A 68 11.46 7.58 -11.25
CA GLY A 68 12.44 6.81 -12.03
C GLY A 68 11.84 5.66 -12.83
N LEU A 69 10.52 5.67 -13.05
CA LEU A 69 9.79 4.67 -13.82
C LEU A 69 9.37 5.22 -15.19
N THR A 70 8.86 4.36 -16.06
CA THR A 70 8.30 4.74 -17.37
C THR A 70 6.80 4.45 -17.38
N PRO A 71 5.95 5.42 -17.75
CA PRO A 71 4.54 5.18 -18.03
C PRO A 71 4.39 4.07 -19.07
N ALA A 72 3.41 3.19 -18.90
CA ALA A 72 3.31 1.93 -19.60
C ALA A 72 1.92 1.66 -20.22
N LEU A 73 1.01 2.63 -20.18
CA LEU A 73 -0.30 2.59 -20.83
C LEU A 73 -0.40 3.49 -22.06
#